data_AF-A0AAV6YTW2-F1
#
_entry.id   AF-A0AAV6YTW2-F1
#
_cell.length_a   1.000
_cell.length_b   1.000
_cell.length_c   1.000
_cell.angle_alpha   90.00
_cell.angle_beta   90.00
_cell.angle_gamma   90.00
#
_symmetry.space_group_name_H-M   'P 1'
#
loop_
_entity.id
_entity.type
_entity.pdbx_description
1 polymer ?
#
loop_
_entity_poly.entity_id
_entity_poly.type
_entity_poly.pdbx_seq_one_letter_code
_entity_poly.pdbx_strand_id
1 'polypeptide(L)'
;MEMAKNALPEKACQLDSRYWRITNAKGSVEEVQGPGVVGDYPQLRPGTVYEYTSCTTFSTTSGYMEGSYTFHRLNNKSEVFNVTIPRFHMKCPTFRVSEVATVSDLMTVSCPVLVQTFIGLEGNLS
;
A
#
# COMPACT_ATOMS: atom_id res chain seq x y z
N MET A 1 -0.23 -1.78 9.75
CA MET A 1 -0.56 -0.63 10.64
C MET A 1 -0.39 -1.09 12.07
N GLU A 2 0.40 -0.38 12.86
CA GLU A 2 0.69 -0.75 14.25
C GLU A 2 0.56 0.45 15.18
N MET A 3 0.06 0.21 16.39
CA MET A 3 0.12 1.16 17.49
C MET A 3 1.04 0.63 18.58
N ALA A 4 1.97 1.46 19.04
CA ALA A 4 2.95 1.08 20.04
C ALA A 4 2.30 0.55 21.33
N LYS A 5 2.90 -0.48 21.94
CA LYS A 5 2.40 -1.09 23.19
C LYS A 5 2.37 -0.14 24.38
N ASN A 6 3.28 0.85 24.39
CA ASN A 6 3.39 1.86 25.43
C ASN A 6 2.51 3.10 25.18
N ALA A 7 1.74 3.12 24.09
CA ALA A 7 0.78 4.19 23.85
C ALA A 7 -0.32 4.20 24.91
N LEU A 8 -0.80 5.39 25.26
CA LEU A 8 -1.91 5.54 26.21
C LEU A 8 -3.21 4.99 25.59
N PRO A 9 -4.11 4.36 26.36
CA PRO A 9 -5.39 3.84 25.84
C PRO A 9 -6.26 4.90 25.13
N GLU A 10 -6.18 6.16 25.56
CA GLU A 10 -6.86 7.30 24.94
C GLU A 10 -6.38 7.61 23.51
N LYS A 11 -5.20 7.12 23.13
CA LYS A 11 -4.68 7.26 21.77
C LYS A 11 -5.30 6.26 20.80
N ALA A 12 -6.12 5.32 21.27
CA ALA A 12 -6.81 4.38 20.40
C ALA A 12 -7.59 5.12 19.30
N CYS A 13 -7.49 4.62 18.07
CA CYS A 13 -8.02 5.29 16.88
C CYS A 13 -8.65 4.29 15.91
N GLN A 14 -9.50 4.77 15.00
CA GLN A 14 -10.10 3.97 13.94
C GLN A 14 -9.79 4.57 12.57
N LEU A 15 -9.47 3.70 11.61
CA LEU A 15 -9.26 4.11 10.23
C LEU A 15 -10.59 4.52 9.60
N ASP A 16 -10.60 5.71 8.98
CA ASP A 16 -11.75 6.21 8.22
C ASP A 16 -11.57 6.02 6.72
N SER A 17 -10.42 6.44 6.20
CA SER A 17 -10.17 6.45 4.76
C SER A 17 -8.69 6.35 4.42
N ARG A 18 -8.43 6.07 3.15
CA ARG A 18 -7.09 6.02 2.55
C ARG A 18 -7.02 6.96 1.36
N TYR A 19 -5.86 7.56 1.17
CA TYR A 19 -5.47 8.26 -0.04
C TYR A 19 -4.15 7.67 -0.54
N TRP A 20 -4.09 7.41 -1.83
CA TRP A 20 -2.90 6.94 -2.53
C TRP A 20 -2.61 7.84 -3.73
N ARG A 21 -1.33 8.19 -3.87
CA ARG A 21 -0.75 8.77 -5.08
C ARG A 21 0.17 7.75 -5.71
N ILE A 22 -0.23 7.23 -6.85
CA ILE A 22 0.44 6.15 -7.59
C ILE A 22 1.13 6.80 -8.79
N THR A 23 2.45 6.67 -8.91
CA THR A 23 3.21 7.25 -10.03
C THR A 23 3.98 6.17 -10.78
N ASN A 24 3.76 6.11 -12.08
CA ASN A 24 4.44 5.16 -12.95
C ASN A 24 5.80 5.70 -13.45
N ALA A 25 6.58 4.86 -14.15
CA ALA A 25 7.93 5.25 -14.63
C ALA A 25 7.94 6.40 -15.65
N LYS A 26 6.79 6.67 -16.30
CA LYS A 26 6.63 7.74 -17.27
C LYS A 26 6.15 9.05 -16.63
N GLY A 27 6.00 9.08 -15.30
CA GLY A 27 5.52 10.24 -14.55
C GLY A 27 4.01 10.43 -14.59
N SER A 28 3.23 9.48 -15.14
CA SER A 28 1.77 9.52 -15.04
C SER A 28 1.35 9.18 -13.62
N VAL A 29 0.44 10.00 -13.08
CA VAL A 29 -0.04 9.94 -11.71
C VAL A 29 -1.51 9.52 -11.71
N GLU A 30 -1.83 8.57 -10.83
CA GLU A 30 -3.18 8.16 -10.49
C GLU A 30 -3.42 8.40 -9.00
N GLU A 31 -4.58 8.97 -8.67
CA GLU A 31 -4.98 9.22 -7.29
C GLU A 31 -6.16 8.32 -6.93
N VAL A 32 -6.01 7.57 -5.84
CA VAL A 32 -7.05 6.67 -5.34
C VAL A 32 -7.42 7.10 -3.93
N GLN A 33 -8.64 7.55 -3.76
CA GLN A 33 -9.20 7.88 -2.45
C GLN A 33 -10.44 7.02 -2.19
N GLY A 34 -10.56 6.52 -0.98
CA GLY A 34 -11.73 5.73 -0.61
C GLY A 34 -11.80 5.40 0.88
N PRO A 35 -12.97 4.96 1.34
CA PRO A 35 -13.17 4.67 2.74
C PRO A 35 -12.54 3.34 3.12
N GLY A 36 -12.06 3.24 4.36
CA GLY A 36 -11.41 2.07 4.92
C GLY A 36 -10.21 1.53 4.11
N VAL A 37 -9.89 0.26 4.33
CA VAL A 37 -8.95 -0.55 3.53
C VAL A 37 -9.59 -1.91 3.26
N VAL A 38 -9.59 -2.36 2.00
CA VAL A 38 -10.17 -3.67 1.59
C VAL A 38 -11.60 -3.96 2.08
N GLY A 39 -12.39 -2.92 2.40
CA GLY A 39 -13.75 -3.04 2.95
C GLY A 39 -13.83 -2.93 4.49
N ASP A 40 -12.68 -2.91 5.16
CA ASP A 40 -12.56 -2.85 6.62
C ASP A 40 -12.24 -1.44 7.13
N TYR A 41 -12.63 -1.19 8.39
CA TYR A 41 -12.34 0.04 9.14
C TYR A 41 -11.68 -0.34 10.48
N PRO A 42 -10.41 -0.79 10.46
CA PRO A 42 -9.75 -1.33 11.65
C PRO A 42 -9.64 -0.30 12.78
N GLN A 43 -9.88 -0.78 14.00
CA GLN A 43 -9.61 -0.04 15.23
C GLN A 43 -8.25 -0.47 15.79
N LEU A 44 -7.39 0.50 16.08
CA LEU A 44 -6.05 0.29 16.62
C LEU A 44 -6.04 0.76 18.08
N ARG A 45 -5.80 -0.19 18.99
CA ARG A 45 -5.54 0.04 20.41
C ARG A 45 -4.04 -0.17 20.69
N PRO A 46 -3.50 0.30 21.83
CA PRO A 46 -2.11 0.06 22.17
C PRO A 46 -1.72 -1.41 22.03
N GLY A 47 -0.65 -1.69 21.27
CA GLY A 47 -0.15 -3.04 20.97
C GLY A 47 -0.90 -3.79 19.87
N THR A 48 -1.88 -3.16 19.21
CA THR A 48 -2.60 -3.77 18.07
C THR A 48 -1.75 -3.66 16.81
N VAL A 49 -1.65 -4.78 16.10
CA VAL A 49 -1.11 -4.86 14.74
C VAL A 49 -2.24 -5.27 13.81
N TYR A 50 -2.44 -4.50 12.74
CA TYR A 50 -3.37 -4.83 11.67
C TYR A 50 -2.62 -4.90 10.34
N GLU A 51 -2.72 -6.05 9.69
CA GLU A 51 -2.13 -6.33 8.39
C GLU A 51 -3.24 -6.60 7.38
N TYR A 52 -3.10 -6.02 6.20
CA TYR A 52 -3.98 -6.31 5.08
C TYR A 52 -3.16 -6.35 3.80
N THR A 53 -3.75 -6.98 2.80
CA THR A 53 -3.12 -7.18 1.51
C THR A 53 -3.99 -6.62 0.38
N SER A 54 -3.42 -5.81 -0.51
CA SER A 54 -4.09 -5.31 -1.72
C SER A 54 -3.21 -5.46 -2.96
N CYS A 55 -3.73 -5.20 -4.15
CA CYS A 55 -2.95 -5.16 -5.38
C CYS A 55 -3.22 -3.89 -6.19
N THR A 56 -2.24 -3.50 -7.01
CA THR A 56 -2.40 -2.47 -8.04
C THR A 56 -1.65 -2.89 -9.29
N THR A 57 -1.95 -2.26 -10.41
CA THR A 57 -1.40 -2.55 -11.73
C THR A 57 -0.69 -1.34 -12.30
N PHE A 58 0.54 -1.54 -12.81
CA PHE A 58 1.26 -0.50 -13.56
C PHE A 58 1.35 -0.86 -15.04
N SER A 59 1.23 0.16 -15.90
CA SER A 59 1.52 0.07 -17.34
C SER A 59 3.03 0.13 -17.67
N THR A 60 3.88 0.24 -16.65
CA THR A 60 5.34 0.32 -16.75
C THR A 60 6.00 -0.72 -15.85
N THR A 61 7.25 -1.10 -16.16
CA THR A 61 8.03 -2.08 -15.39
C THR A 61 8.46 -1.59 -14.00
N SER A 62 8.32 -0.30 -13.73
CA SER A 62 8.54 0.26 -12.39
C SER A 62 7.56 1.38 -12.08
N GLY A 63 7.41 1.68 -10.81
CA GLY A 63 6.62 2.80 -10.30
C GLY A 63 6.92 3.04 -8.83
N TYR A 64 6.21 3.98 -8.22
CA TYR A 64 6.20 4.18 -6.78
C TYR A 64 4.81 4.59 -6.31
N MET A 65 4.56 4.35 -5.03
CA MET A 65 3.32 4.73 -4.37
C MET A 65 3.66 5.43 -3.07
N GLU A 66 2.85 6.41 -2.72
CA GLU A 66 2.87 7.11 -1.44
C GLU A 66 1.46 7.58 -1.12
N GLY A 67 1.18 7.96 0.12
CA GLY A 67 -0.18 8.31 0.48
C GLY A 67 -0.36 8.64 1.94
N SER A 68 -1.59 8.54 2.41
CA SER A 68 -1.93 8.71 3.81
C SER A 68 -3.18 7.94 4.19
N TYR A 69 -3.22 7.52 5.45
CA TYR A 69 -4.44 7.07 6.11
C TYR A 69 -5.02 8.18 6.96
N THR A 70 -6.34 8.33 6.96
CA THR A 70 -7.06 9.23 7.85
C THR A 70 -7.68 8.43 8.97
N PHE A 71 -7.44 8.87 10.20
CA PHE A 71 -7.95 8.25 11.43
C PHE A 71 -8.71 9.26 12.26
N HIS A 72 -9.66 8.78 13.05
CA HIS A 72 -10.21 9.53 14.18
C HIS A 72 -9.89 8.82 15.50
N ARG A 73 -9.84 9.57 16.62
CA ARG A 73 -9.72 8.97 17.95
C ARG A 73 -11.01 8.32 18.40
N LEU A 74 -10.92 7.18 19.10
CA LEU A 74 -12.10 6.49 19.62
C LEU A 74 -12.80 7.26 20.76
N ASN A 75 -12.05 8.04 21.53
CA ASN A 75 -12.60 8.88 22.61
C ASN A 75 -13.24 10.17 22.09
N ASN A 76 -12.83 10.65 20.92
CA ASN A 76 -13.30 11.88 20.32
C ASN A 76 -13.30 11.80 18.79
N LYS A 77 -14.48 11.60 18.20
CA LYS A 77 -14.66 11.50 16.74
C LYS A 77 -14.33 12.79 15.98
N SER A 78 -14.29 13.95 16.64
CA SER A 78 -13.88 15.20 15.98
C SER A 78 -12.37 15.35 15.87
N GLU A 79 -11.59 14.60 16.64
CA GLU A 79 -10.13 14.57 16.53
C GLU A 79 -9.72 13.62 15.40
N VAL A 80 -9.55 14.20 14.22
CA VAL A 80 -9.13 13.51 13.00
C VAL A 80 -7.67 13.87 12.70
N PHE A 81 -6.87 12.86 12.32
CA PHE A 81 -5.47 13.04 11.97
C PHE A 81 -5.06 12.12 10.82
N ASN A 82 -3.99 12.51 10.12
CA ASN A 82 -3.44 11.77 9.00
C ASN A 82 -2.12 11.08 9.38
N VAL A 83 -1.92 9.89 8.81
CA VAL A 83 -0.72 9.07 8.99
C VAL A 83 -0.13 8.85 7.62
N THR A 84 1.07 9.37 7.41
CA THR A 84 1.76 9.30 6.13
C THR A 84 2.21 7.88 5.84
N ILE A 85 1.94 7.43 4.61
CA ILE A 85 2.50 6.20 4.06
C ILE A 85 3.74 6.61 3.26
N PRO A 86 4.95 6.20 3.69
CA PRO A 86 6.18 6.59 3.03
C PRO A 86 6.21 6.03 1.60
N ARG A 87 6.95 6.72 0.73
CA ARG A 87 7.14 6.28 -0.64
C ARG A 87 7.84 4.93 -0.67
N PHE A 88 7.22 3.97 -1.35
CA PHE A 88 7.88 2.71 -1.70
C PHE A 88 7.88 2.52 -3.22
N HIS A 89 8.98 1.93 -3.70
CA HIS A 89 9.19 1.67 -5.13
C HIS A 89 8.83 0.24 -5.47
N MET A 90 8.21 0.07 -6.63
CA MET A 90 7.98 -1.25 -7.21
C MET A 90 8.78 -1.36 -8.50
N LYS A 91 9.40 -2.53 -8.68
CA LYS A 91 10.19 -2.86 -9.88
C LYS A 91 9.88 -4.31 -10.25
N CYS A 92 9.45 -4.51 -11.49
CA CYS A 92 9.41 -5.82 -12.10
C CYS A 92 10.85 -6.28 -12.35
N PRO A 93 11.28 -7.43 -11.82
CA PRO A 93 12.56 -8.01 -12.20
C PRO A 93 12.59 -8.27 -13.70
N THR A 94 13.75 -8.09 -14.32
CA THR A 94 13.93 -8.53 -15.70
C THR A 94 13.92 -10.05 -15.73
N PHE A 95 12.99 -10.63 -16.49
CA PHE A 95 13.02 -12.07 -16.75
C PHE A 95 14.30 -12.37 -17.53
N ARG A 96 15.24 -13.09 -16.91
CA ARG A 96 16.41 -13.63 -17.59
C ARG A 96 16.09 -15.06 -18.01
N VAL A 97 15.98 -15.30 -19.31
CA VAL A 97 16.07 -16.64 -19.86
C VAL A 97 17.52 -17.09 -19.63
N SER A 98 17.73 -18.07 -18.75
CA SER A 98 18.99 -18.80 -18.70
C SER A 98 19.22 -19.43 -20.08
N GLU A 99 20.40 -19.20 -20.63
CA GLU A 99 20.81 -19.49 -22.01
C GLU A 99 20.88 -21.01 -22.30
N VAL A 100 19.77 -21.73 -22.19
CA VAL A 100 19.57 -23.10 -22.68
C VAL A 100 18.10 -23.29 -23.06
N ALA A 101 17.66 -22.67 -24.14
CA ALA A 101 16.49 -23.13 -24.88
C ALA A 101 16.70 -22.80 -26.35
N THR A 102 16.92 -23.84 -27.13
CA THR A 102 17.10 -23.77 -28.58
C THR A 102 15.91 -23.10 -29.25
N VAL A 103 16.24 -22.37 -30.31
CA VAL A 103 15.40 -21.52 -31.14
C VAL A 103 14.18 -22.29 -31.69
N SER A 104 12.99 -22.15 -31.09
CA SER A 104 11.70 -22.43 -31.75
C SER A 104 10.43 -21.98 -31.03
N ASP A 105 10.47 -21.54 -29.76
CA ASP A 105 9.27 -21.04 -29.07
C ASP A 105 9.21 -19.52 -29.03
N LEU A 106 9.15 -18.91 -30.21
CA LEU A 106 8.84 -17.49 -30.37
C LEU A 106 7.34 -17.32 -30.66
N MET A 107 6.48 -17.63 -29.68
CA MET A 107 5.10 -17.12 -29.70
C MET A 107 4.67 -16.66 -28.31
N THR A 108 4.75 -15.34 -28.14
CA THR A 108 3.84 -14.52 -27.33
C THR A 108 3.86 -14.75 -25.82
N VAL A 109 4.89 -14.25 -25.14
CA VAL A 109 4.79 -13.94 -23.71
C VAL A 109 4.52 -12.45 -23.55
N SER A 110 3.26 -12.07 -23.74
CA SER A 110 2.77 -10.73 -23.37
C SER A 110 2.47 -10.72 -21.88
N CYS A 111 3.23 -9.97 -21.10
CA CYS A 111 2.85 -9.54 -19.75
C CYS A 111 3.48 -8.18 -19.42
N PRO A 112 2.83 -7.03 -19.70
CA PRO A 112 3.30 -5.73 -19.22
C PRO A 112 2.44 -5.20 -18.05
N VAL A 113 1.89 -6.07 -17.20
CA VAL A 113 1.13 -5.63 -16.02
C VAL A 113 1.87 -6.09 -14.77
N LEU A 114 2.49 -5.14 -14.07
CA LEU A 114 3.04 -5.39 -12.73
C LEU A 114 1.85 -5.58 -11.78
N VAL A 115 1.49 -6.83 -11.48
CA VAL A 115 0.54 -7.18 -10.41
C VAL A 115 1.38 -7.53 -9.20
N GLN A 116 1.35 -6.70 -8.16
CA GLN A 116 2.01 -7.05 -6.91
C GLN A 116 1.07 -6.88 -5.71
N THR A 117 1.18 -7.85 -4.82
CA THR A 117 0.55 -7.97 -3.53
C THR A 117 1.26 -7.04 -2.53
N PHE A 118 0.61 -5.97 -2.09
CA PHE A 118 1.09 -5.05 -1.06
C PHE A 118 0.59 -5.50 0.29
N ILE A 119 1.49 -5.86 1.19
CA ILE A 119 1.21 -5.86 2.63
C ILE A 119 1.30 -4.40 3.05
N GLY A 120 0.26 -3.86 3.72
CA GLY A 120 0.25 -2.47 4.19
C GLY A 120 1.39 -2.20 5.18
N LEU A 121 2.55 -1.81 4.65
CA LEU A 121 3.78 -1.56 5.41
C LEU A 121 3.62 -0.32 6.31
N GLU A 122 3.83 -0.56 7.60
CA GLU A 122 4.22 0.36 8.69
C GLU A 122 3.91 1.85 8.53
N GLY A 123 2.65 2.23 8.71
CA GLY A 123 2.34 3.53 9.32
C GLY A 123 2.53 3.39 10.83
N ASN A 124 3.63 3.92 11.37
CA ASN A 124 3.92 3.87 12.80
C ASN A 124 3.10 4.96 13.52
N LEU A 125 2.18 4.55 14.38
CA LEU A 125 1.34 5.47 15.15
C LEU A 125 2.02 5.79 16.49
N SER A 126 2.53 7.01 16.62
CA SER A 126 3.08 7.56 17.88
C SER A 126 1.99 8.20 18.76
#